data_AF-A0A9X3DZX1-F1
#
_entry.id   AF-A0A9X3DZX1-F1
#
_cell.length_a   1.000
_cell.length_b   1.000
_cell.length_c   1.000
_cell.angle_alpha   90.00
_cell.angle_beta   90.00
_cell.angle_gamma   90.00
#
_symmetry.space_group_name_H-M   'P 1'
#
loop_
_entity.id
_entity.type
_entity.pdbx_description
1 polymer ?
#
loop_
_entity_poly.entity_id
_entity_poly.type
_entity_poly.pdbx_seq_one_letter_code
_entity_poly.pdbx_strand_id
1 'polypeptide(L)'
;MPSDRPRRPQDPFAAAEAMFSKKKPAAPEIRPSALPRVREPVSLRIDSDVLEHFQADGPGWQDRMNEALRAAAIAAGLETPTDKDG
;
A
#
# COMPACT_ATOMS: atom_id res chain seq x y z
N MET A 1 -10.01 50.65 35.26
CA MET A 1 -10.44 49.38 34.63
C MET A 1 -9.23 48.76 33.94
N PRO A 2 -8.87 47.49 34.20
CA PRO A 2 -7.75 46.84 33.51
C PRO A 2 -8.15 46.46 32.08
N SER A 3 -7.37 46.92 31.09
CA SER A 3 -7.56 46.60 29.67
C SER A 3 -7.11 45.17 29.38
N ASP A 4 -8.08 44.30 29.12
CA ASP A 4 -7.88 42.95 28.61
C ASP A 4 -7.33 43.03 27.17
N ARG A 5 -6.07 42.62 26.98
CA ARG A 5 -5.45 42.46 25.65
C ARG A 5 -5.49 40.97 25.31
N PRO A 6 -6.39 40.50 24.43
CA PRO A 6 -6.42 39.09 24.05
C PRO A 6 -5.18 38.75 23.24
N ARG A 7 -4.39 37.81 23.76
CA ARG A 7 -3.21 37.26 23.09
C ARG A 7 -3.63 36.30 21.98
N ARG A 8 -2.97 36.51 20.82
CA ARG A 8 -2.57 35.56 19.78
C ARG A 8 -3.69 34.78 19.05
N PRO A 9 -3.80 34.95 17.71
CA PRO A 9 -4.75 34.21 16.87
C PRO A 9 -4.59 32.68 16.99
N GLN A 10 -5.75 32.03 17.05
CA GLN A 10 -5.99 30.60 17.08
C GLN A 10 -5.08 29.79 16.15
N ASP A 11 -4.68 28.64 16.69
CA ASP A 11 -3.76 27.63 16.18
C ASP A 11 -4.01 27.18 14.71
N PRO A 12 -3.05 27.37 13.78
CA PRO A 12 -3.18 26.93 12.38
C PRO A 12 -3.17 25.40 12.23
N PHE A 13 -2.71 24.66 13.26
CA PHE A 13 -2.72 23.19 13.24
C PHE A 13 -4.13 22.61 13.37
N ALA A 14 -5.02 23.29 14.13
CA ALA A 14 -6.40 22.83 14.32
C ALA A 14 -7.22 22.89 13.01
N ALA A 15 -6.90 23.81 12.10
CA ALA A 15 -7.54 23.90 10.79
C ALA A 15 -7.09 22.78 9.83
N ALA A 16 -5.86 22.26 9.98
CA ALA A 16 -5.33 21.18 9.14
C ALA A 16 -5.90 19.81 9.51
N GLU A 17 -6.11 19.54 10.80
CA GLU A 17 -6.72 18.29 11.27
C GLU A 17 -8.19 18.13 10.80
N ALA A 18 -8.93 19.23 10.70
CA ALA A 18 -10.32 19.21 10.25
C ALA A 18 -10.46 18.87 8.74
N MET A 19 -9.44 19.14 7.92
CA MET A 19 -9.45 18.81 6.49
C MET A 19 -9.05 17.35 6.22
N PHE A 20 -8.26 16.74 7.11
CA PHE A 20 -7.86 15.33 6.97
C PHE A 20 -8.92 14.35 7.50
N SER A 21 -9.88 14.82 8.32
CA SER A 21 -10.89 13.97 8.97
C SER A 21 -12.19 13.78 8.15
N LYS A 22 -12.11 13.74 6.81
CA LYS A 22 -13.24 13.32 5.94
C LYS A 22 -12.77 12.58 4.69
N LYS A 23 -12.33 11.33 4.86
CA LYS A 23 -12.72 10.18 4.02
C LYS A 23 -12.07 8.93 4.59
N LYS A 24 -12.84 8.09 5.26
CA LYS A 24 -12.58 6.65 5.18
C LYS A 24 -12.78 6.30 3.71
N PRO A 25 -11.76 5.86 2.95
CA PRO A 25 -12.06 5.08 1.76
C PRO A 25 -12.90 3.91 2.26
N ALA A 26 -14.06 3.71 1.65
CA ALA A 26 -14.83 2.48 1.87
C ALA A 26 -13.83 1.33 1.76
N ALA A 27 -13.72 0.55 2.84
CA ALA A 27 -12.92 -0.66 2.80
C ALA A 27 -13.37 -1.44 1.56
N PRO A 28 -12.47 -1.74 0.60
CA PRO A 28 -12.86 -2.55 -0.54
C PRO A 28 -13.46 -3.82 0.06
N GLU A 29 -14.70 -4.13 -0.29
CA GLU A 29 -15.37 -5.35 0.14
C GLU A 29 -14.44 -6.51 -0.19
N ILE A 30 -13.82 -7.05 0.86
CA ILE A 30 -13.01 -8.26 0.76
C ILE A 30 -14.02 -9.37 0.53
N ARG A 31 -14.40 -9.56 -0.73
CA ARG A 31 -14.98 -10.81 -1.18
C ARG A 31 -13.96 -11.87 -0.76
N PRO A 32 -14.34 -12.94 -0.06
CA PRO A 32 -13.41 -14.01 0.30
C PRO A 32 -13.04 -14.75 -1.00
N SER A 33 -12.13 -14.15 -1.76
CA SER A 33 -11.58 -14.74 -2.96
C SER A 33 -10.62 -15.81 -2.48
N ALA A 34 -11.11 -17.05 -2.56
CA ALA A 34 -10.38 -18.31 -2.57
C ALA A 34 -8.96 -18.21 -2.00
N LEU A 35 -8.81 -18.56 -0.71
CA LEU A 35 -7.56 -18.78 0.02
C LEU A 35 -6.32 -18.27 -0.73
N PRO A 36 -6.01 -16.96 -0.64
CA PRO A 36 -4.93 -16.40 -1.40
C PRO A 36 -3.65 -17.03 -0.85
N ARG A 37 -2.93 -17.73 -1.73
CA ARG A 37 -1.59 -18.27 -1.48
C ARG A 37 -0.84 -17.42 -0.46
N VAL A 38 -0.44 -18.03 0.66
CA VAL A 38 0.23 -17.36 1.78
C VAL A 38 1.36 -16.50 1.23
N ARG A 39 1.18 -15.18 1.31
CA ARG A 39 2.22 -14.20 0.95
C ARG A 39 3.04 -13.98 2.19
N GLU A 40 4.30 -14.39 2.13
CA GLU A 40 5.21 -14.19 3.26
C GLU A 40 5.82 -12.79 3.17
N PRO A 41 5.69 -11.96 4.23
CA PRO A 41 6.36 -10.67 4.27
C PRO A 41 7.87 -10.90 4.40
N VAL A 42 8.61 -10.60 3.34
CA VAL A 42 10.07 -10.71 3.32
C VAL A 42 10.72 -9.33 3.22
N SER A 43 11.84 -9.15 3.90
CA SER A 43 12.69 -7.95 3.76
C SER A 43 13.75 -8.22 2.70
N LEU A 44 13.50 -7.77 1.47
CA LEU A 44 14.41 -7.88 0.33
C LEU A 44 14.92 -6.48 -0.06
N ARG A 45 16.18 -6.38 -0.51
CA ARG A 45 16.70 -5.15 -1.12
C ARG A 45 16.38 -5.16 -2.62
N ILE A 46 15.72 -4.09 -3.07
CA ILE A 46 15.38 -3.85 -4.47
C ILE A 46 16.10 -2.58 -4.91
N ASP A 47 16.61 -2.57 -6.14
CA ASP A 47 17.22 -1.38 -6.74
C ASP A 47 16.18 -0.25 -6.92
N SER A 48 16.62 0.99 -6.77
CA SER A 48 15.72 2.15 -6.77
C SER A 48 15.01 2.38 -8.11
N ASP A 49 15.69 2.10 -9.22
CA ASP A 49 15.14 2.21 -10.58
C ASP A 49 14.03 1.17 -10.83
N VAL A 50 14.22 -0.06 -10.37
CA VAL A 50 13.22 -1.12 -10.43
C VAL A 50 12.01 -0.75 -9.57
N LEU A 51 12.25 -0.25 -8.35
CA LEU A 51 11.18 0.17 -7.46
C LEU A 51 10.37 1.34 -8.05
N GLU A 52 11.04 2.34 -8.62
CA GLU A 52 10.42 3.48 -9.27
C GLU A 52 9.57 3.05 -10.48
N HIS A 53 10.09 2.13 -11.30
CA HIS A 53 9.35 1.57 -12.44
C HIS A 53 8.01 0.97 -12.01
N PHE A 54 8.00 0.09 -11.00
CA PHE A 54 6.75 -0.52 -10.54
C PHE A 54 5.82 0.49 -9.84
N GLN A 55 6.38 1.43 -9.07
CA GLN A 55 5.60 2.47 -8.38
C GLN A 55 4.94 3.46 -9.36
N ALA A 56 5.57 3.74 -10.51
CA ALA A 56 5.05 4.67 -11.52
C ALA A 56 3.69 4.22 -12.08
N ASP A 57 3.44 2.92 -12.16
CA ASP A 57 2.16 2.33 -12.57
C ASP A 57 1.03 2.50 -11.52
N GLY A 58 1.34 3.08 -10.35
CA GLY A 58 0.36 3.45 -9.34
C GLY A 58 -0.06 2.30 -8.39
N PRO A 59 -1.25 2.37 -7.77
CA PRO A 59 -1.71 1.40 -6.78
C PRO A 59 -1.59 -0.07 -7.25
N GLY A 60 -1.23 -0.98 -6.34
CA GLY A 60 -1.02 -2.40 -6.66
C GLY A 60 0.35 -2.72 -7.27
N TRP A 61 1.32 -1.82 -7.20
CA TRP A 61 2.68 -2.06 -7.73
C TRP A 61 3.38 -3.27 -7.11
N GLN A 62 3.11 -3.57 -5.83
CA GLN A 62 3.66 -4.75 -5.17
C GLN A 62 3.09 -6.05 -5.75
N ASP A 63 1.79 -6.09 -6.08
CA ASP A 63 1.16 -7.24 -6.73
C ASP A 63 1.75 -7.48 -8.13
N ARG A 64 1.94 -6.41 -8.92
CA ARG A 64 2.58 -6.49 -10.25
C ARG A 64 4.03 -6.96 -10.15
N MET A 65 4.80 -6.44 -9.18
CA MET A 65 6.17 -6.89 -8.92
C MET A 65 6.20 -8.38 -8.56
N ASN A 66 5.27 -8.83 -7.71
CA ASN A 66 5.16 -10.24 -7.33
C ASN A 66 4.76 -11.13 -8.51
N GLU A 67 3.90 -10.66 -9.40
CA GLU A 67 3.55 -11.37 -10.65
C GLU A 67 4.75 -11.50 -11.59
N ALA A 68 5.52 -10.43 -11.76
CA ALA A 68 6.76 -10.45 -12.55
C ALA A 68 7.79 -11.43 -11.96
N LEU A 69 7.98 -11.42 -10.64
CA LEU A 69 8.85 -12.38 -9.94
C LEU A 69 8.37 -13.82 -10.14
N ARG A 70 7.06 -14.06 -10.10
CA ARG A 70 6.48 -15.39 -10.35
C ARG A 70 6.71 -15.83 -11.79
N ALA A 71 6.48 -14.96 -12.76
CA ALA A 71 6.73 -15.25 -14.17
C ALA A 71 8.21 -15.56 -14.43
N ALA A 72 9.12 -14.78 -13.84
CA ALA A 72 10.56 -15.02 -13.91
C ALA A 72 10.94 -16.36 -13.27
N ALA A 73 10.36 -16.71 -12.13
CA ALA A 73 10.59 -17.99 -11.48
C ALA A 73 10.13 -19.18 -12.36
N ILE A 74 8.95 -19.08 -12.98
CA ILE A 74 8.44 -20.10 -13.90
C ILE A 74 9.37 -20.23 -15.11
N ALA A 75 9.79 -19.10 -15.69
CA ALA A 75 10.74 -19.08 -16.80
C ALA A 75 12.11 -19.68 -16.42
N ALA A 76 12.53 -19.53 -15.16
CA ALA A 76 13.76 -20.11 -14.62
C ALA A 76 13.64 -21.61 -14.26
N GLY A 77 12.49 -22.24 -14.49
CA GLY A 77 12.28 -23.67 -14.26
C GLY A 77 11.60 -24.02 -12.93
N LEU A 78 10.99 -23.04 -12.24
CA LEU A 78 10.10 -23.32 -11.13
C LEU A 78 8.80 -23.89 -11.72
N GLU A 79 8.74 -25.22 -11.83
CA GLU A 79 7.54 -25.94 -12.26
C GLU A 79 6.38 -25.47 -11.38
N THR A 80 5.40 -24.79 -11.97
CA THR A 80 4.20 -24.38 -11.24
C THR A 80 3.59 -25.63 -10.61
N PRO A 81 3.44 -25.73 -9.28
CA PRO A 81 2.58 -26.73 -8.70
C PRO A 81 1.15 -26.26 -9.00
N THR A 82 0.71 -26.44 -10.24
CA THR A 82 -0.71 -26.52 -10.54
C THR A 82 -1.11 -27.90 -10.09
N ASP A 83 -2.02 -27.97 -9.12
CA ASP A 83 -2.94 -29.10 -9.02
C ASP A 83 -2.27 -30.49 -8.90
N LYS A 84 -1.68 -30.74 -7.74
CA LYS A 84 -1.55 -32.10 -7.21
C LYS A 84 -1.99 -32.05 -5.75
N ASP A 85 -3.31 -32.01 -5.55
CA ASP A 85 -4.04 -32.63 -4.43
C ASP A 85 -5.51 -32.22 -4.57
N GLY A 86 -6.38 -33.23 -4.63
CA GLY A 86 -7.81 -33.11 -4.94
C GLY A 86 -8.71 -32.70 -3.79
#